data_AF-A0A2E8RDP8-F1
#
_entry.id   AF-A0A2E8RDP8-F1
#
_cell.length_a   1.000
_cell.length_b   1.000
_cell.length_c   1.000
_cell.angle_alpha   90.00
_cell.angle_beta   90.00
_cell.angle_gamma   90.00
#
_symmetry.space_group_name_H-M   'P 1'
#
loop_
_entity.id
_entity.type
_entity.pdbx_description
1 polymer ?
#
loop_
_entity_poly.entity_id
_entity_poly.type
_entity_poly.pdbx_seq_one_letter_code
_entity_poly.pdbx_strand_id
1 'polypeptide(L)'
;MSVDQVLLDQLYRARLMELRERAEAAGFKKNGSVEVLRARLIRNQVMSEHDLSWEGIQAMSHQELGDTLKIFGIKSSGSHKERRQRLWLHLNHDSRRLTVENLAEMERDKLHSLCRKLELQLTGTRTVLMGRVAGVLASQGRGWGQIKRSLRRNGLPDVQTQTVKTIQQPEPEEEVIVIEVPENPIDFMQPISQHQIEDAVDLLSKSDGKGLDSSLQNLAGMIRDIERMIGTILNSHGGRWSEQEEELFLRIAIRRGWPVDDETISTRLLLVAGRISEAKGSRDVAFQETGATPVSAPKAASGDSDAIARIRAKMTEAEQIIAGLR
;
A
#
# COMPACT_ATOMS: atom_id res chain seq x y z
N MET A 1 -7.25 19.76 22.81
CA MET A 1 -7.37 18.32 23.14
C MET A 1 -5.98 17.79 23.45
N SER A 2 -5.75 17.27 24.65
CA SER A 2 -4.51 16.57 24.99
C SER A 2 -4.55 15.19 24.37
N VAL A 3 -3.58 14.88 23.51
CA VAL A 3 -3.50 13.63 22.75
C VAL A 3 -2.10 13.08 22.94
N ASP A 4 -2.01 11.79 23.25
CA ASP A 4 -0.73 11.09 23.24
C ASP A 4 -0.25 10.98 21.79
N GLN A 5 0.64 11.90 21.41
CA GLN A 5 1.15 12.01 20.06
C GLN A 5 2.05 10.83 19.69
N VAL A 6 2.74 10.22 20.66
CA VAL A 6 3.61 9.06 20.44
C VAL A 6 2.76 7.85 20.08
N LEU A 7 1.72 7.59 20.88
CA LEU A 7 0.75 6.54 20.62
C LEU A 7 0.06 6.73 19.27
N LEU A 8 -0.35 7.96 18.97
CA LEU A 8 -1.03 8.28 17.72
C LEU A 8 -0.13 8.06 16.50
N ASP A 9 1.15 8.44 16.57
CA ASP A 9 2.12 8.21 15.50
C ASP A 9 2.35 6.72 15.24
N GLN A 10 2.50 5.93 16.30
CA GLN A 10 2.61 4.47 16.20
C GLN A 10 1.40 3.88 15.47
N LEU A 11 0.18 4.31 15.82
CA LEU A 11 -1.04 3.81 15.18
C LEU A 11 -1.14 4.20 13.69
N TYR A 12 -0.64 5.37 13.30
CA TYR A 12 -0.60 5.80 11.89
C TYR A 12 0.33 4.96 11.04
N ARG A 13 1.50 4.59 11.57
CA ARG A 13 2.54 3.85 10.85
C ARG A 13 2.36 2.34 10.91
N ALA A 14 1.68 1.83 11.95
CA ALA A 14 1.53 0.41 12.20
C ALA A 14 0.94 -0.37 11.02
N ARG A 15 1.44 -1.60 10.82
CA ARG A 15 1.02 -2.53 9.76
C ARG A 15 -0.24 -3.29 10.16
N LEU A 16 -0.87 -3.98 9.20
CA LEU A 16 -2.14 -4.68 9.46
C LEU A 16 -2.04 -5.73 10.59
N MET A 17 -0.95 -6.49 10.61
CA MET A 17 -0.73 -7.56 11.60
C MET A 17 -0.58 -6.96 13.00
N GLU A 18 0.29 -5.96 13.17
CA GLU A 18 0.48 -5.20 14.41
C GLU A 18 -0.82 -4.59 14.93
N LEU A 19 -1.62 -3.98 14.05
CA LEU A 19 -2.92 -3.41 14.43
C LEU A 19 -3.91 -4.48 14.89
N ARG A 20 -3.86 -5.69 14.32
CA ARG A 20 -4.70 -6.82 14.75
C ARG A 20 -4.26 -7.34 16.11
N GLU A 21 -2.97 -7.54 16.32
CA GLU A 21 -2.41 -7.97 17.59
C GLU A 21 -2.72 -6.95 18.69
N ARG A 22 -2.54 -5.65 18.41
CA ARG A 22 -2.86 -4.57 19.34
C ARG A 22 -4.36 -4.49 19.64
N ALA A 23 -5.21 -4.72 18.63
CA ALA A 23 -6.65 -4.81 18.85
C ALA A 23 -7.02 -6.01 19.72
N GLU A 24 -6.41 -7.17 19.50
CA GLU A 24 -6.64 -8.39 20.26
C GLU A 24 -6.17 -8.25 21.71
N ALA A 25 -4.97 -7.70 21.93
CA ALA A 25 -4.43 -7.40 23.26
C ALA A 25 -5.30 -6.41 24.04
N ALA A 26 -5.98 -5.48 23.34
CA ALA A 26 -6.90 -4.53 23.92
C ALA A 26 -8.37 -5.03 23.97
N GLY A 27 -8.65 -6.28 23.59
CA GLY A 27 -10.00 -6.87 23.64
C GLY A 27 -10.97 -6.39 22.56
N PHE A 28 -10.48 -5.81 21.46
CA PHE A 28 -11.29 -5.33 20.35
C PHE A 28 -11.36 -6.30 19.18
N LYS A 29 -12.43 -6.20 18.37
CA LYS A 29 -12.59 -7.00 17.15
C LYS A 29 -11.42 -6.74 16.19
N LYS A 30 -10.84 -7.81 15.62
CA LYS A 30 -9.74 -7.76 14.64
C LYS A 30 -10.19 -7.68 13.17
N ASN A 31 -11.48 -7.46 12.92
CA ASN A 31 -12.05 -7.43 11.57
C ASN A 31 -11.96 -6.05 10.91
N GLY A 32 -11.89 -6.07 9.58
CA GLY A 32 -11.85 -4.86 8.74
C GLY A 32 -10.52 -4.67 8.03
N SER A 33 -10.46 -3.63 7.20
CA SER A 33 -9.22 -3.15 6.59
C SER A 33 -8.31 -2.46 7.62
N VAL A 34 -7.08 -2.16 7.21
CA VAL A 34 -6.07 -1.42 8.02
C VAL A 34 -6.68 -0.16 8.62
N GLU A 35 -7.37 0.64 7.80
CA GLU A 35 -7.89 1.95 8.23
C GLU A 35 -9.07 1.81 9.21
N VAL A 36 -9.88 0.75 9.07
CA VAL A 36 -10.95 0.45 10.04
C VAL A 36 -10.35 0.08 11.40
N LEU A 37 -9.26 -0.70 11.43
CA LEU A 37 -8.55 -1.03 12.66
C LEU A 37 -7.88 0.19 13.28
N ARG A 38 -7.24 1.05 12.47
CA ARG A 38 -6.67 2.31 12.96
C ARG A 38 -7.74 3.22 13.56
N ALA A 39 -8.84 3.47 12.85
CA ALA A 39 -9.93 4.29 13.36
C ALA A 39 -10.48 3.73 14.70
N ARG A 40 -10.61 2.41 14.81
CA ARG A 40 -11.05 1.74 16.05
C ARG A 40 -10.05 1.93 17.19
N LEU A 41 -8.76 1.73 16.93
CA LEU A 41 -7.71 1.88 17.94
C LEU A 41 -7.53 3.34 18.36
N ILE A 42 -7.53 4.28 17.42
CA ILE A 42 -7.47 5.73 17.72
C ILE A 42 -8.68 6.14 18.56
N ARG A 43 -9.90 5.72 18.17
CA ARG A 43 -11.11 5.98 18.96
C ARG A 43 -10.97 5.50 20.40
N ASN A 44 -10.47 4.29 20.60
CA ASN A 44 -10.53 3.64 21.91
C ASN A 44 -9.30 3.90 22.80
N GLN A 45 -8.13 4.15 22.21
CA GLN A 45 -6.87 4.33 22.95
C GLN A 45 -6.43 5.79 23.01
N VAL A 46 -6.73 6.58 21.97
CA VAL A 46 -6.32 7.99 21.88
C VAL A 46 -7.47 8.93 22.24
N MET A 47 -8.71 8.55 21.92
CA MET A 47 -9.91 9.36 22.15
C MET A 47 -10.92 8.67 23.08
N SER A 48 -10.45 7.89 24.05
CA SER A 48 -11.30 7.09 24.96
C SER A 48 -12.35 7.91 25.71
N GLU A 49 -12.01 9.14 26.09
CA GLU A 49 -12.87 10.04 26.87
C GLU A 49 -13.88 10.83 26.01
N HIS A 50 -13.77 10.77 24.68
CA HIS A 50 -14.60 11.59 23.79
C HIS A 50 -15.84 10.82 23.32
N ASP A 51 -17.02 11.44 23.43
CA ASP A 51 -18.23 10.86 22.87
C ASP A 51 -18.23 10.96 21.33
N LEU A 52 -17.84 9.87 20.69
CA LEU A 52 -17.88 9.68 19.24
C LEU A 52 -19.14 8.92 18.78
N SER A 53 -20.19 8.89 19.62
CA SER A 53 -21.51 8.45 19.23
C SER A 53 -22.14 9.39 18.20
N TRP A 54 -23.27 9.01 17.61
CA TRP A 54 -23.97 9.91 16.70
C TRP A 54 -24.42 11.20 17.38
N GLU A 55 -24.87 11.13 18.64
CA GLU A 55 -25.31 12.30 19.41
C GLU A 55 -24.12 13.19 19.78
N GLY A 56 -23.01 12.57 20.22
CA GLY A 56 -21.76 13.27 20.47
C GLY A 56 -21.25 14.02 19.23
N ILE A 57 -21.21 13.38 18.06
CA ILE A 57 -20.80 14.02 16.80
C ILE A 57 -21.72 15.20 16.42
N GLN A 58 -23.03 15.12 16.72
CA GLN A 58 -23.96 16.23 16.47
C GLN A 58 -23.70 17.41 17.42
N ALA A 59 -23.34 17.14 18.68
CA ALA A 59 -23.08 18.16 19.69
C ALA A 59 -21.73 18.88 19.51
N MET A 60 -20.78 18.29 18.79
CA MET A 60 -19.45 18.87 18.58
C MET A 60 -19.50 20.20 17.81
N SER A 61 -18.73 21.18 18.31
CA SER A 61 -18.49 22.45 17.63
C SER A 61 -17.71 22.25 16.32
N HIS A 62 -17.74 23.26 15.44
CA HIS A 62 -17.01 23.22 14.17
C HIS A 62 -15.49 23.05 14.37
N GLN A 63 -14.94 23.68 15.40
CA GLN A 63 -13.52 23.61 15.76
C GLN A 63 -13.15 22.21 16.27
N GLU A 64 -13.93 21.67 17.22
CA GLU A 64 -13.69 20.34 17.79
C GLU A 64 -13.76 19.24 16.72
N LEU A 65 -14.69 19.33 15.77
CA LEU A 65 -14.73 18.42 14.63
C LEU A 65 -13.48 18.55 13.75
N GLY A 66 -13.01 19.78 13.53
CA GLY A 66 -11.79 20.02 12.77
C GLY A 66 -10.58 19.34 13.41
N ASP A 67 -10.45 19.43 14.73
CA ASP A 67 -9.35 18.86 15.48
C ASP A 67 -9.47 17.33 15.61
N THR A 68 -10.68 16.82 15.83
CA THR A 68 -10.98 15.38 15.80
C THR A 68 -10.61 14.75 14.45
N LEU A 69 -10.97 15.40 13.34
CA LEU A 69 -10.62 14.92 12.00
C LEU A 69 -9.09 14.91 11.76
N LYS A 70 -8.34 15.84 12.36
CA LYS A 70 -6.86 15.84 12.32
C LYS A 70 -6.28 14.68 13.14
N ILE A 71 -6.87 14.35 14.29
CA ILE A 71 -6.48 13.21 15.13
C ILE A 71 -6.76 11.87 14.44
N PHE A 72 -7.80 11.77 13.62
CA PHE A 72 -8.00 10.61 12.76
C PHE A 72 -7.14 10.65 11.49
N GLY A 73 -6.38 11.72 11.29
CA GLY A 73 -5.49 11.87 10.14
C GLY A 73 -6.22 12.02 8.80
N ILE A 74 -7.48 12.45 8.80
CA ILE A 74 -8.32 12.61 7.60
C ILE A 74 -8.56 14.10 7.26
N LYS A 75 -9.32 14.38 6.19
CA LYS A 75 -9.53 15.76 5.71
C LYS A 75 -10.38 16.57 6.71
N SER A 76 -9.79 17.60 7.30
CA SER A 76 -10.45 18.45 8.31
C SER A 76 -11.16 19.68 7.75
N SER A 77 -10.98 20.03 6.48
CA SER A 77 -11.65 21.19 5.85
C SER A 77 -13.07 20.87 5.38
N GLY A 78 -13.88 21.92 5.16
CA GLY A 78 -15.28 21.82 4.75
C GLY A 78 -16.26 22.42 5.75
N SER A 79 -17.53 22.45 5.37
CA SER A 79 -18.64 22.91 6.19
C SER A 79 -18.84 22.04 7.44
N HIS A 80 -19.58 22.54 8.43
CA HIS A 80 -19.85 21.79 9.67
C HIS A 80 -20.54 20.45 9.39
N LYS A 81 -21.53 20.46 8.49
CA LYS A 81 -22.22 19.26 8.03
C LYS A 81 -21.28 18.26 7.36
N GLU A 82 -20.43 18.72 6.43
CA GLU A 82 -19.48 17.84 5.75
C GLU A 82 -18.47 17.20 6.72
N ARG A 83 -18.00 17.95 7.73
CA ARG A 83 -17.11 17.42 8.76
C ARG A 83 -17.78 16.32 9.59
N ARG A 84 -19.04 16.53 10.03
CA ARG A 84 -19.81 15.52 10.77
C ARG A 84 -20.04 14.25 9.95
N GLN A 85 -20.50 14.40 8.70
CA GLN A 85 -20.69 13.28 7.78
C GLN A 85 -19.40 12.48 7.61
N ARG A 86 -18.27 13.18 7.39
CA ARG A 86 -16.96 12.56 7.18
C ARG A 86 -16.48 11.79 8.40
N LEU A 87 -16.59 12.38 9.59
CA LEU A 87 -16.21 11.72 10.84
C LEU A 87 -17.08 10.48 11.06
N TRP A 88 -18.40 10.62 10.90
CA TRP A 88 -19.33 9.51 11.08
C TRP A 88 -19.06 8.36 10.10
N LEU A 89 -18.81 8.66 8.82
CA LEU A 89 -18.45 7.66 7.81
C LEU A 89 -17.15 6.94 8.18
N HIS A 90 -16.11 7.68 8.58
CA HIS A 90 -14.81 7.11 8.94
C HIS A 90 -14.88 6.15 10.14
N LEU A 91 -15.72 6.44 11.12
CA LEU A 91 -15.86 5.63 12.33
C LEU A 91 -16.70 4.37 12.13
N ASN A 92 -17.68 4.41 11.23
CA ASN A 92 -18.71 3.37 11.14
C ASN A 92 -18.63 2.53 9.87
N HIS A 93 -17.94 2.99 8.83
CA HIS A 93 -17.91 2.34 7.53
C HIS A 93 -16.50 2.13 7.00
N ASP A 94 -16.34 1.08 6.19
CA ASP A 94 -15.13 0.83 5.41
C ASP A 94 -15.28 1.48 4.04
N SER A 95 -14.33 2.34 3.66
CA SER A 95 -14.33 3.04 2.36
C SER A 95 -14.23 2.09 1.17
N ARG A 96 -13.73 0.87 1.36
CA ARG A 96 -13.70 -0.18 0.33
C ARG A 96 -15.02 -0.91 0.17
N ARG A 97 -15.91 -0.84 1.16
CA ARG A 97 -17.19 -1.57 1.19
C ARG A 97 -18.39 -0.68 0.95
N LEU A 98 -18.39 0.55 1.46
CA LEU A 98 -19.47 1.50 1.22
C LEU A 98 -19.13 2.32 -0.04
N THR A 99 -19.33 1.70 -1.20
CA THR A 99 -19.12 2.28 -2.53
C THR A 99 -20.45 2.56 -3.22
N VAL A 100 -20.45 3.40 -4.26
CA VAL A 100 -21.66 3.74 -5.04
C VAL A 100 -22.28 2.49 -5.67
N GLU A 101 -21.46 1.55 -6.14
CA GLU A 101 -21.88 0.26 -6.70
C GLU A 101 -22.65 -0.57 -5.66
N ASN A 102 -22.10 -0.71 -4.45
CA ASN A 102 -22.72 -1.49 -3.39
C ASN A 102 -24.02 -0.87 -2.85
N LEU A 103 -24.26 0.43 -3.05
CA LEU A 103 -25.54 1.05 -2.69
C LEU A 103 -26.71 0.50 -3.53
N ALA A 104 -26.45 0.06 -4.77
CA ALA A 104 -27.47 -0.47 -5.66
C ALA A 104 -28.08 -1.80 -5.17
N GLU A 105 -27.37 -2.52 -4.31
CA GLU A 105 -27.82 -3.78 -3.70
C GLU A 105 -28.47 -3.57 -2.32
N MET A 106 -28.37 -2.38 -1.73
CA MET A 106 -28.83 -2.12 -0.36
C MET A 106 -30.34 -1.95 -0.22
N GLU A 107 -30.93 -2.57 0.79
CA GLU A 107 -32.36 -2.39 1.10
C GLU A 107 -32.72 -0.94 1.45
N ARG A 108 -33.99 -0.59 1.20
CA ARG A 108 -34.50 0.77 1.44
C ARG A 108 -34.32 1.22 2.88
N ASP A 109 -34.53 0.33 3.85
CA ASP A 109 -34.42 0.68 5.28
C ASP A 109 -32.99 0.99 5.68
N LYS A 110 -32.02 0.26 5.12
CA LYS A 110 -30.60 0.54 5.31
C LYS A 110 -30.21 1.88 4.68
N LEU A 111 -30.70 2.18 3.48
CA LEU A 111 -30.53 3.50 2.85
C LEU A 111 -31.16 4.63 3.67
N HIS A 112 -32.37 4.42 4.22
CA HIS A 112 -33.03 5.37 5.10
C HIS A 112 -32.22 5.63 6.38
N SER A 113 -31.64 4.58 6.97
CA SER A 113 -30.75 4.71 8.13
C SER A 113 -29.50 5.53 7.81
N LEU A 114 -28.90 5.34 6.64
CA LEU A 114 -27.78 6.13 6.15
C LEU A 114 -28.18 7.59 5.93
N CYS A 115 -29.32 7.85 5.30
CA CYS A 115 -29.81 9.21 5.12
C CYS A 115 -29.99 9.93 6.46
N ARG A 116 -30.53 9.24 7.48
CA ARG A 116 -30.68 9.81 8.83
C ARG A 116 -29.34 10.18 9.44
N LYS A 117 -28.37 9.27 9.38
CA LYS A 117 -27.04 9.48 9.98
C LYS A 117 -26.18 10.49 9.21
N LEU A 118 -26.42 10.65 7.91
CA LEU A 118 -25.77 11.63 7.04
C LEU A 118 -26.52 12.97 6.96
N GLU A 119 -27.55 13.20 7.79
CA GLU A 119 -28.34 14.45 7.81
C GLU A 119 -28.93 14.80 6.43
N LEU A 120 -29.45 13.79 5.75
CA LEU A 120 -30.12 13.90 4.44
C LEU A 120 -31.64 13.83 4.61
N GLN A 121 -32.36 14.34 3.62
CA GLN A 121 -33.81 14.18 3.56
C GLN A 121 -34.19 12.69 3.51
N LEU A 122 -35.16 12.31 4.34
CA LEU A 122 -35.61 10.93 4.54
C LEU A 122 -36.75 10.49 3.61
N THR A 123 -37.35 11.44 2.91
CA THR A 123 -38.51 11.21 2.03
C THR A 123 -38.10 10.74 0.64
N GLY A 124 -38.92 9.92 -0.01
CA GLY A 124 -38.73 9.50 -1.39
C GLY A 124 -38.63 7.98 -1.58
N THR A 125 -38.46 7.58 -2.84
CA THR A 125 -38.28 6.19 -3.27
C THR A 125 -36.88 5.70 -2.91
N ARG A 126 -36.68 4.37 -2.93
CA ARG A 126 -35.37 3.74 -2.68
C ARG A 126 -34.25 4.35 -3.54
N THR A 127 -34.52 4.58 -4.83
CA THR A 127 -33.57 5.16 -5.79
C THR A 127 -33.21 6.61 -5.45
N VAL A 128 -34.16 7.41 -4.95
CA VAL A 128 -33.90 8.78 -4.51
C VAL A 128 -33.01 8.80 -3.25
N LEU A 129 -33.30 7.94 -2.27
CA LEU A 129 -32.46 7.81 -1.07
C LEU A 129 -31.04 7.36 -1.44
N MET A 130 -30.93 6.35 -2.31
CA MET A 130 -29.67 5.88 -2.87
C MET A 130 -28.87 7.00 -3.54
N GLY A 131 -29.51 7.77 -4.43
CA GLY A 131 -28.86 8.88 -5.15
C GLY A 131 -28.32 9.97 -4.22
N ARG A 132 -29.04 10.30 -3.13
CA ARG A 132 -28.56 11.25 -2.13
C ARG A 132 -27.34 10.72 -1.36
N VAL A 133 -27.36 9.46 -0.94
CA VAL A 133 -26.22 8.83 -0.27
C VAL A 133 -25.03 8.76 -1.21
N ALA A 134 -25.23 8.34 -2.46
CA ALA A 134 -24.20 8.32 -3.50
C ALA A 134 -23.57 9.71 -3.71
N GLY A 135 -24.39 10.76 -3.74
CA GLY A 135 -23.91 12.14 -3.81
C GLY A 135 -23.00 12.54 -2.65
N VAL A 136 -23.31 12.12 -1.42
CA VAL A 136 -22.42 12.34 -0.27
C VAL A 136 -21.14 11.53 -0.39
N LEU A 137 -21.19 10.26 -0.80
CA LEU A 137 -19.99 9.46 -0.97
C LEU A 137 -19.06 10.05 -2.05
N ALA A 138 -19.63 10.54 -3.14
CA ALA A 138 -18.90 11.20 -4.21
C ALA A 138 -18.26 12.53 -3.73
N SER A 139 -19.03 13.39 -3.04
CA SER A 139 -18.51 14.67 -2.53
C SER A 139 -17.44 14.49 -1.45
N GLN A 140 -17.51 13.39 -0.70
CA GLN A 140 -16.55 13.01 0.33
C GLN A 140 -15.40 12.15 -0.21
N GLY A 141 -15.31 11.94 -1.53
CA GLY A 141 -14.31 11.09 -2.17
C GLY A 141 -12.88 11.39 -1.70
N ARG A 142 -12.18 10.36 -1.20
CA ARG A 142 -10.82 10.45 -0.60
C ARG A 142 -10.71 11.34 0.66
N GLY A 143 -11.82 11.87 1.18
CA GLY A 143 -11.87 12.71 2.37
C GLY A 143 -11.98 11.94 3.68
N TRP A 144 -12.53 10.73 3.65
CA TRP A 144 -12.69 9.81 4.79
C TRP A 144 -12.12 8.43 4.50
N GLY A 145 -11.94 7.62 5.54
CA GLY A 145 -11.58 6.21 5.41
C GLY A 145 -10.13 5.94 5.03
N GLN A 146 -9.34 6.95 4.62
CA GLN A 146 -7.90 6.83 4.41
C GLN A 146 -7.16 7.94 5.15
N ILE A 147 -6.17 7.55 5.96
CA ILE A 147 -5.27 8.48 6.62
C ILE A 147 -4.36 9.15 5.59
N LYS A 148 -4.09 10.45 5.77
CA LYS A 148 -3.23 11.25 4.90
C LYS A 148 -1.86 10.58 4.72
N ARG A 149 -1.40 10.54 3.46
CA ARG A 149 -0.12 9.92 3.08
C ARG A 149 1.08 10.51 3.84
N SER A 150 1.05 11.79 4.17
CA SER A 150 2.12 12.45 4.94
C SER A 150 2.24 11.89 6.34
N LEU A 151 1.12 11.67 7.04
CA LEU A 151 1.13 11.09 8.39
C LEU A 151 1.55 9.62 8.38
N ARG A 152 1.21 8.88 7.33
CA ARG A 152 1.66 7.49 7.18
C ARG A 152 3.16 7.34 6.92
N ARG A 153 3.76 8.27 6.17
CA ARG A 153 5.18 8.19 5.75
C ARG A 153 6.12 8.91 6.73
N ASN A 154 5.76 10.14 7.09
CA ASN A 154 6.62 11.04 7.85
C ASN A 154 6.22 11.12 9.32
N GLY A 155 5.04 10.59 9.68
CA GLY A 155 4.49 10.68 11.03
C GLY A 155 4.09 12.08 11.46
N LEU A 156 3.88 12.24 12.76
CA LEU A 156 3.60 13.51 13.41
C LEU A 156 4.92 14.32 13.58
N PRO A 157 4.96 15.59 13.13
CA PRO A 157 6.20 16.39 13.07
C PRO A 157 6.78 16.79 14.44
N ASP A 158 6.02 16.66 15.53
CA ASP A 158 6.38 17.16 16.87
C ASP A 158 6.70 16.04 17.88
N VAL A 159 6.65 14.78 17.43
CA VAL A 159 7.09 13.64 18.24
C VAL A 159 8.61 13.58 18.17
N GLN A 160 9.26 14.49 18.91
CA GLN A 160 10.68 14.39 19.20
C GLN A 160 10.94 13.02 19.81
N THR A 161 11.95 12.36 19.27
CA THR A 161 12.53 11.08 19.62
C THR A 161 12.78 10.97 21.13
N GLN A 162 11.75 10.70 21.94
CA GLN A 162 11.93 10.35 23.35
C GLN A 162 12.28 8.86 23.41
N THR A 163 13.59 8.67 23.31
CA THR A 163 14.37 7.52 23.73
C THR A 163 13.88 6.97 25.07
N VAL A 164 13.17 5.83 25.04
CA VAL A 164 13.15 4.92 26.20
C VAL A 164 14.45 4.15 26.16
N LYS A 165 15.25 4.35 27.22
CA LYS A 165 16.60 3.82 27.44
C LYS A 165 16.69 2.32 27.12
N THR A 166 17.43 1.99 26.07
CA THR A 166 18.21 0.75 25.98
C THR A 166 19.69 1.16 25.94
N ILE A 167 20.49 0.42 26.70
CA ILE A 167 21.84 0.74 27.14
C ILE A 167 22.82 0.84 25.96
N GLN A 168 23.58 1.94 25.93
CA GLN A 168 24.86 2.24 25.25
C GLN A 168 25.11 1.61 23.87
N GLN A 169 24.99 2.45 22.84
CA GLN A 169 25.64 2.34 21.52
C GLN A 169 27.18 2.41 21.64
N PRO A 170 27.93 1.71 20.78
CA PRO A 170 28.97 2.32 19.97
C PRO A 170 28.41 2.83 18.62
N GLU A 171 29.17 3.73 18.00
CA GLU A 171 28.91 4.63 16.86
C GLU A 171 28.23 4.07 15.57
N PRO A 172 27.77 4.95 14.64
CA PRO A 172 26.46 4.89 14.00
C PRO A 172 26.30 3.71 13.04
N GLU A 173 25.44 2.77 13.41
CA GLU A 173 24.93 1.77 12.48
C GLU A 173 23.56 2.23 11.95
N GLU A 174 23.46 2.26 10.62
CA GLU A 174 22.27 2.53 9.82
C GLU A 174 21.04 1.83 10.42
N GLU A 175 19.89 2.50 10.48
CA GLU A 175 18.62 1.84 10.80
C GLU A 175 18.38 0.74 9.77
N VAL A 176 18.75 -0.50 10.12
CA VAL A 176 18.47 -1.68 9.31
C VAL A 176 16.96 -1.87 9.36
N ILE A 177 16.28 -1.31 8.36
CA ILE A 177 15.04 -1.87 7.86
C ILE A 177 15.36 -3.35 7.66
N VAL A 178 14.79 -4.23 8.49
CA VAL A 178 14.86 -5.67 8.22
C VAL A 178 13.99 -5.90 6.99
N ILE A 179 14.63 -5.65 5.86
CA ILE A 179 14.28 -6.13 4.56
C ILE A 179 14.37 -7.64 4.72
N GLU A 180 13.23 -8.34 4.76
CA GLU A 180 13.23 -9.78 4.51
C GLU A 180 13.76 -9.96 3.09
N VAL A 181 15.09 -10.11 2.99
CA VAL A 181 15.79 -10.59 1.81
C VAL A 181 15.27 -12.01 1.63
N PRO A 182 14.53 -12.29 0.55
CA PRO A 182 13.98 -13.62 0.36
C PRO A 182 15.14 -14.62 0.29
N GLU A 183 15.01 -15.74 1.00
CA GLU A 183 16.04 -16.80 1.06
C GLU A 183 16.49 -17.24 -0.34
N ASN A 184 15.57 -17.18 -1.30
CA ASN A 184 15.85 -17.29 -2.72
C ASN A 184 15.52 -15.96 -3.43
N PRO A 185 16.45 -15.39 -4.23
CA PRO A 185 16.17 -14.18 -4.99
C PRO A 185 15.05 -14.42 -5.99
N ILE A 186 14.16 -13.43 -6.07
CA ILE A 186 13.04 -13.41 -7.00
C ILE A 186 13.57 -13.25 -8.42
N ASP A 187 13.04 -14.06 -9.33
CA ASP A 187 13.27 -13.90 -10.76
C ASP A 187 12.32 -12.86 -11.35
N PHE A 188 12.75 -11.61 -11.43
CA PHE A 188 11.94 -10.58 -12.07
C PHE A 188 11.78 -10.78 -13.59
N MET A 189 12.60 -11.65 -14.20
CA MET A 189 12.50 -12.00 -15.62
C MET A 189 11.52 -13.14 -15.88
N GLN A 190 11.07 -13.86 -14.84
CA GLN A 190 10.06 -14.90 -14.98
C GLN A 190 8.76 -14.28 -15.51
N PRO A 191 8.13 -14.88 -16.54
CA PRO A 191 6.89 -14.37 -17.07
C PRO A 191 5.78 -14.45 -16.01
N ILE A 192 5.01 -13.37 -15.88
CA ILE A 192 3.80 -13.37 -15.07
C ILE A 192 2.73 -14.25 -15.74
N SER A 193 1.73 -14.64 -14.96
CA SER A 193 0.70 -15.57 -15.43
C SER A 193 -0.11 -14.99 -16.60
N GLN A 194 -0.63 -15.88 -17.45
CA GLN A 194 -1.36 -15.48 -18.66
C GLN A 194 -2.57 -14.58 -18.38
N HIS A 195 -3.31 -14.84 -17.30
CA HIS A 195 -4.46 -14.01 -16.91
C HIS A 195 -4.05 -12.58 -16.49
N GLN A 196 -2.89 -12.42 -15.82
CA GLN A 196 -2.37 -11.09 -15.46
C GLN A 196 -1.94 -10.28 -16.69
N ILE A 197 -1.51 -10.96 -17.76
CA ILE A 197 -1.18 -10.32 -19.03
C ILE A 197 -2.44 -9.88 -19.76
N GLU A 198 -3.46 -10.73 -19.79
CA GLU A 198 -4.77 -10.41 -20.37
C GLU A 198 -5.40 -9.21 -19.64
N ASP A 199 -5.37 -9.19 -18.31
CA ASP A 199 -5.82 -8.05 -17.50
C ASP A 199 -5.05 -6.76 -17.84
N ALA A 200 -3.73 -6.86 -18.03
CA ALA A 200 -2.89 -5.72 -18.39
C ALA A 200 -3.19 -5.18 -19.81
N VAL A 201 -3.44 -6.09 -20.77
CA VAL A 201 -3.86 -5.76 -22.14
C VAL A 201 -5.22 -5.08 -22.15
N ASP A 202 -6.17 -5.58 -21.37
CA ASP A 202 -7.50 -4.99 -21.24
C ASP A 202 -7.44 -3.61 -20.59
N LEU A 203 -6.59 -3.43 -19.57
CA LEU A 203 -6.38 -2.13 -18.93
C LEU A 203 -5.78 -1.10 -19.89
N LEU A 204 -4.86 -1.50 -20.78
CA LEU A 204 -4.34 -0.62 -21.83
C LEU A 204 -5.40 -0.32 -22.89
N SER A 205 -6.14 -1.34 -23.32
CA SER A 205 -7.01 -1.31 -24.51
C SER A 205 -8.44 -0.80 -24.27
N LYS A 206 -8.82 -0.53 -23.01
CA LYS A 206 -10.14 0.05 -22.69
C LYS A 206 -10.33 1.37 -23.43
N SER A 207 -11.27 1.42 -24.38
CA SER A 207 -11.47 2.60 -25.23
C SER A 207 -12.00 3.79 -24.43
N ASP A 208 -11.33 4.94 -24.56
CA ASP A 208 -11.75 6.23 -24.00
C ASP A 208 -12.19 7.24 -25.09
N GLY A 209 -12.05 6.90 -26.38
CA GLY A 209 -12.45 7.76 -27.51
C GLY A 209 -11.55 7.67 -28.75
N LYS A 210 -12.01 8.24 -29.88
CA LYS A 210 -11.35 8.13 -31.19
C LYS A 210 -9.97 8.82 -31.22
N GLY A 211 -8.92 8.04 -31.48
CA GLY A 211 -7.54 8.51 -31.77
C GLY A 211 -6.48 7.96 -30.81
N LEU A 212 -6.80 7.88 -29.52
CA LEU A 212 -5.95 7.28 -28.47
C LEU A 212 -5.91 5.75 -28.57
N ASP A 213 -7.00 5.16 -29.08
CA ASP A 213 -7.20 3.72 -29.19
C ASP A 213 -6.11 3.03 -30.02
N SER A 214 -5.58 3.64 -31.10
CA SER A 214 -4.54 2.99 -31.93
C SER A 214 -3.19 2.92 -31.22
N SER A 215 -2.79 3.98 -30.50
CA SER A 215 -1.52 4.01 -29.76
C SER A 215 -1.56 3.07 -28.57
N LEU A 216 -2.69 3.01 -27.87
CA LEU A 216 -2.92 2.09 -26.77
C LEU A 216 -2.98 0.63 -27.24
N GLN A 217 -3.61 0.35 -28.39
CA GLN A 217 -3.60 -0.99 -29.00
C GLN A 217 -2.19 -1.41 -29.41
N ASN A 218 -1.38 -0.49 -29.97
CA ASN A 218 0.02 -0.76 -30.28
C ASN A 218 0.82 -1.11 -29.01
N LEU A 219 0.65 -0.34 -27.93
CA LEU A 219 1.27 -0.63 -26.63
C LEU A 219 0.79 -1.97 -26.05
N ALA A 220 -0.49 -2.28 -26.17
CA ALA A 220 -1.06 -3.56 -25.74
C ALA A 220 -0.48 -4.74 -26.53
N GLY A 221 -0.24 -4.58 -27.83
CA GLY A 221 0.46 -5.58 -28.65
C GLY A 221 1.90 -5.84 -28.21
N MET A 222 2.54 -4.86 -27.55
CA MET A 222 3.90 -4.92 -27.02
C MET A 222 3.94 -5.25 -25.52
N ILE A 223 2.85 -5.77 -24.92
CA ILE A 223 2.76 -6.00 -23.47
C ILE A 223 3.89 -6.89 -22.93
N ARG A 224 4.38 -7.84 -23.72
CA ARG A 224 5.50 -8.71 -23.36
C ARG A 224 6.83 -7.95 -23.31
N ASP A 225 7.02 -6.97 -24.17
CA ASP A 225 8.21 -6.11 -24.14
C ASP A 225 8.17 -5.13 -22.97
N ILE A 226 6.96 -4.61 -22.65
CA ILE A 226 6.69 -3.82 -21.45
C ILE A 226 7.03 -4.65 -20.20
N GLU A 227 6.50 -5.86 -20.12
CA GLU A 227 6.76 -6.81 -19.03
C GLU A 227 8.26 -7.08 -18.84
N ARG A 228 8.97 -7.38 -19.94
CA ARG A 228 10.40 -7.63 -19.94
C ARG A 228 11.19 -6.40 -19.49
N MET A 229 10.78 -5.21 -19.91
CA MET A 229 11.42 -3.95 -19.52
C MET A 229 11.27 -3.70 -18.02
N ILE A 230 10.07 -3.93 -17.47
CA ILE A 230 9.81 -3.83 -16.04
C ILE A 230 10.66 -4.82 -15.25
N GLY A 231 10.73 -6.08 -15.69
CA GLY A 231 11.61 -7.08 -15.08
C GLY A 231 13.09 -6.67 -15.07
N THR A 232 13.55 -6.02 -16.16
CA THR A 232 14.93 -5.50 -16.26
C THR A 232 15.19 -4.36 -15.28
N ILE A 233 14.23 -3.45 -15.13
CA ILE A 233 14.32 -2.33 -14.17
C ILE A 233 14.33 -2.88 -12.74
N LEU A 234 13.40 -3.80 -12.41
CA LEU A 234 13.36 -4.46 -11.10
C LEU A 234 14.68 -5.16 -10.78
N ASN A 235 15.24 -5.93 -11.72
CA ASN A 235 16.49 -6.64 -11.50
C ASN A 235 17.69 -5.69 -11.25
N SER A 236 17.74 -4.56 -11.98
CA SER A 236 18.80 -3.56 -11.81
C SER A 236 18.63 -2.69 -10.56
N HIS A 237 17.42 -2.63 -9.99
CA HIS A 237 17.10 -1.81 -8.81
C HIS A 237 16.72 -2.67 -7.58
N GLY A 238 17.09 -3.95 -7.57
CA GLY A 238 16.92 -4.83 -6.41
C GLY A 238 15.46 -5.09 -6.02
N GLY A 239 14.57 -5.14 -7.01
CA GLY A 239 13.12 -5.34 -6.81
C GLY A 239 12.35 -4.07 -6.44
N ARG A 240 13.00 -2.91 -6.42
CA ARG A 240 12.36 -1.64 -6.13
C ARG A 240 11.50 -1.14 -7.30
N TRP A 241 10.29 -0.66 -7.01
CA TRP A 241 9.45 0.06 -7.96
C TRP A 241 8.79 1.26 -7.29
N SER A 242 9.32 2.45 -7.55
CA SER A 242 8.83 3.73 -7.04
C SER A 242 8.79 4.78 -8.16
N GLU A 243 8.50 6.04 -7.82
CA GLU A 243 8.43 7.15 -8.78
C GLU A 243 9.72 7.29 -9.62
N GLN A 244 10.89 6.98 -9.04
CA GLN A 244 12.18 6.99 -9.74
C GLN A 244 12.26 5.94 -10.85
N GLU A 245 11.77 4.73 -10.58
CA GLU A 245 11.72 3.63 -11.54
C GLU A 245 10.62 3.82 -12.58
N GLU A 246 9.49 4.44 -12.20
CA GLU A 246 8.44 4.87 -13.13
C GLU A 246 8.95 5.92 -14.11
N GLU A 247 9.69 6.92 -13.64
CA GLU A 247 10.33 7.93 -14.48
C GLU A 247 11.39 7.30 -15.39
N LEU A 248 12.21 6.37 -14.88
CA LEU A 248 13.16 5.61 -15.68
C LEU A 248 12.44 4.82 -16.78
N PHE A 249 11.36 4.12 -16.43
CA PHE A 249 10.55 3.36 -17.37
C PHE A 249 10.01 4.24 -18.50
N LEU A 250 9.45 5.42 -18.19
CA LEU A 250 9.00 6.37 -19.20
C LEU A 250 10.14 6.92 -20.06
N ARG A 251 11.29 7.25 -19.47
CA ARG A 251 12.48 7.69 -20.23
C ARG A 251 12.95 6.63 -21.22
N ILE A 252 12.93 5.35 -20.83
CA ILE A 252 13.27 4.25 -21.74
C ILE A 252 12.19 4.08 -22.82
N ALA A 253 10.91 4.20 -22.48
CA ALA A 253 9.81 4.14 -23.45
C ALA A 253 9.94 5.24 -24.52
N ILE A 254 10.21 6.49 -24.12
CA ILE A 254 10.48 7.61 -25.04
C ILE A 254 11.68 7.29 -25.93
N ARG A 255 12.79 6.81 -25.34
CA ARG A 255 14.00 6.44 -26.11
C ARG A 255 13.76 5.31 -27.11
N ARG A 256 12.81 4.42 -26.83
CA ARG A 256 12.37 3.33 -27.73
C ARG A 256 11.35 3.79 -28.78
N GLY A 257 10.93 5.05 -28.76
CA GLY A 257 9.94 5.59 -29.70
C GLY A 257 8.52 5.14 -29.41
N TRP A 258 8.19 4.79 -28.16
CA TRP A 258 6.82 4.45 -27.78
C TRP A 258 5.94 5.70 -27.74
N PRO A 259 4.65 5.61 -28.11
CA PRO A 259 3.76 6.78 -28.20
C PRO A 259 3.28 7.23 -26.81
N VAL A 260 4.18 7.72 -25.98
CA VAL A 260 3.91 8.12 -24.57
C VAL A 260 3.94 9.64 -24.37
N ASP A 261 3.94 10.42 -25.46
CA ASP A 261 3.94 11.89 -25.41
C ASP A 261 2.64 12.46 -24.84
N ASP A 262 1.55 11.72 -24.97
CA ASP A 262 0.25 12.07 -24.42
C ASP A 262 0.16 11.67 -22.93
N GLU A 263 -0.30 12.61 -22.10
CA GLU A 263 -0.41 12.43 -20.64
C GLU A 263 -1.38 11.29 -20.27
N THR A 264 -2.43 11.08 -21.06
CA THR A 264 -3.41 10.01 -20.78
C THR A 264 -2.81 8.64 -21.10
N ILE A 265 -2.03 8.53 -22.18
CA ILE A 265 -1.33 7.29 -22.55
C ILE A 265 -0.24 6.97 -21.51
N SER A 266 0.59 7.94 -21.15
CA SER A 266 1.66 7.74 -20.16
C SER A 266 1.09 7.38 -18.78
N THR A 267 0.02 8.03 -18.34
CA THR A 267 -0.68 7.69 -17.07
C THR A 267 -1.19 6.25 -17.09
N ARG A 268 -1.80 5.82 -18.19
CA ARG A 268 -2.35 4.46 -18.33
C ARG A 268 -1.24 3.41 -18.42
N LEU A 269 -0.17 3.72 -19.16
CA LEU A 269 0.99 2.86 -19.26
C LEU A 269 1.68 2.70 -17.89
N LEU A 270 1.80 3.76 -17.10
CA LEU A 270 2.32 3.70 -15.72
C LEU A 270 1.42 2.87 -14.81
N LEU A 271 0.09 3.00 -14.90
CA LEU A 271 -0.84 2.16 -14.15
C LEU A 271 -0.62 0.67 -14.44
N VAL A 272 -0.46 0.32 -15.72
CA VAL A 272 -0.19 -1.06 -16.16
C VAL A 272 1.19 -1.52 -15.71
N ALA A 273 2.20 -0.65 -15.81
CA ALA A 273 3.54 -0.96 -15.35
C ALA A 273 3.59 -1.24 -13.84
N GLY A 274 2.85 -0.48 -13.03
CA GLY A 274 2.69 -0.74 -11.60
C GLY A 274 2.02 -2.10 -11.31
N ARG A 275 0.99 -2.49 -12.08
CA ARG A 275 0.36 -3.81 -11.92
C ARG A 275 1.30 -4.96 -12.26
N ILE A 276 2.06 -4.83 -13.35
CA ILE A 276 3.04 -5.83 -13.76
C ILE A 276 4.19 -5.90 -12.76
N SER A 277 4.66 -4.77 -12.23
CA SER A 277 5.72 -4.77 -11.23
C SER A 277 5.25 -5.42 -9.92
N GLU A 278 4.03 -5.12 -9.45
CA GLU A 278 3.39 -5.78 -8.31
C GLU A 278 3.30 -7.30 -8.53
N ALA A 279 2.85 -7.74 -9.71
CA ALA A 279 2.75 -9.16 -10.07
C ALA A 279 4.12 -9.87 -10.09
N LYS A 280 5.20 -9.15 -10.41
CA LYS A 280 6.59 -9.63 -10.35
C LYS A 280 7.20 -9.54 -8.94
N GLY A 281 6.44 -9.09 -7.95
CA GLY A 281 6.89 -9.03 -6.55
C GLY A 281 7.67 -7.77 -6.19
N SER A 282 7.44 -6.65 -6.89
CA SER A 282 8.08 -5.38 -6.56
C SER A 282 7.73 -4.86 -5.15
N ARG A 283 8.62 -4.04 -4.60
CA ARG A 283 8.41 -3.32 -3.33
C ARG A 283 8.84 -1.86 -3.45
N ASP A 284 8.42 -1.03 -2.50
CA ASP A 284 8.79 0.40 -2.46
C ASP A 284 10.29 0.64 -2.17
N VAL A 285 10.97 -0.36 -1.59
CA VAL A 285 12.40 -0.35 -1.25
C VAL A 285 13.11 -1.52 -1.92
N ALA A 286 14.38 -1.35 -2.27
CA ALA A 286 15.20 -2.44 -2.76
C ALA A 286 15.32 -3.50 -1.66
N PHE A 287 15.20 -4.77 -2.02
CA PHE A 287 15.20 -5.88 -1.07
C PHE A 287 16.03 -7.09 -1.50
N GLN A 288 16.66 -6.97 -2.66
CA GLN A 288 17.49 -7.99 -3.27
C GLN A 288 18.74 -7.29 -3.83
N GLU A 289 19.88 -7.97 -3.79
CA GLU A 289 21.09 -7.44 -4.43
C GLU A 289 20.83 -7.17 -5.92
N THR A 290 21.39 -6.08 -6.42
CA THR A 290 21.20 -5.68 -7.82
C THR A 290 21.78 -6.76 -8.74
N GLY A 291 20.95 -7.28 -9.64
CA GLY A 291 21.33 -8.38 -10.53
C GLY A 291 21.37 -9.77 -9.88
N ALA A 292 20.98 -9.92 -8.61
CA ALA A 292 20.74 -11.24 -8.06
C ALA A 292 19.56 -11.88 -8.82
N THR A 293 19.79 -13.08 -9.33
CA THR A 293 18.76 -13.90 -9.98
C THR A 293 18.76 -15.26 -9.28
N PRO A 294 17.71 -16.09 -9.41
CA PRO A 294 17.73 -17.44 -8.86
C PRO A 294 18.91 -18.28 -9.38
N VAL A 295 19.50 -17.91 -10.52
CA VAL A 295 20.70 -18.55 -11.09
C VAL A 295 21.98 -18.08 -10.37
N SER A 296 21.99 -16.86 -9.83
CA SER A 296 23.11 -16.26 -9.09
C SER A 296 23.05 -16.50 -7.57
N ALA A 297 21.90 -16.98 -7.06
CA ALA A 297 21.72 -17.25 -5.64
C ALA A 297 22.67 -18.35 -5.15
N PRO A 298 23.42 -18.17 -4.05
CA PRO A 298 24.08 -19.29 -3.42
C PRO A 298 23.00 -20.24 -2.90
N LYS A 299 22.97 -21.47 -3.42
CA LYS A 299 22.16 -22.55 -2.82
C LYS A 299 22.47 -22.61 -1.33
N ALA A 300 21.42 -22.61 -0.51
CA ALA A 300 21.50 -22.75 0.94
C ALA A 300 22.61 -23.74 1.36
N ALA A 301 23.47 -23.27 2.25
CA ALA A 301 24.71 -23.88 2.67
C ALA A 301 24.57 -25.38 3.02
N SER A 302 24.98 -26.25 2.10
CA SER A 302 25.70 -27.47 2.49
C SER A 302 27.16 -27.06 2.66
N GLY A 303 27.52 -26.79 3.91
CA GLY A 303 28.70 -26.05 4.37
C GLY A 303 29.96 -26.11 3.50
N ASP A 304 30.57 -24.94 3.29
CA ASP A 304 31.93 -24.77 2.77
C ASP A 304 32.95 -25.69 3.47
N SER A 305 32.68 -26.09 4.72
CA SER A 305 33.49 -27.08 5.45
C SER A 305 33.59 -28.42 4.73
N ASP A 306 32.54 -28.88 4.04
CA ASP A 306 32.53 -30.21 3.42
C ASP A 306 33.19 -30.19 2.03
N ALA A 307 33.05 -29.07 1.30
CA ALA A 307 33.77 -28.85 0.05
C ALA A 307 35.28 -28.66 0.30
N ILE A 308 35.65 -27.85 1.30
CA ILE A 308 37.05 -27.64 1.69
C ILE A 308 37.65 -28.94 2.26
N ALA A 309 36.89 -29.73 3.03
CA ALA A 309 37.36 -31.05 3.51
C ALA A 309 37.60 -32.04 2.36
N ARG A 310 36.71 -32.09 1.35
CA ARG A 310 36.88 -32.96 0.18
C ARG A 310 38.06 -32.54 -0.70
N ILE A 311 38.28 -31.23 -0.87
CA ILE A 311 39.45 -30.70 -1.59
C ILE A 311 40.72 -31.03 -0.82
N ARG A 312 40.73 -30.81 0.50
CA ARG A 312 41.89 -31.10 1.34
C ARG A 312 42.21 -32.60 1.36
N ALA A 313 41.20 -33.47 1.41
CA ALA A 313 41.37 -34.93 1.31
C ALA A 313 41.94 -35.38 -0.05
N LYS A 314 41.46 -34.80 -1.16
CA LYS A 314 42.02 -35.09 -2.49
C LYS A 314 43.44 -34.57 -2.67
N MET A 315 43.77 -33.42 -2.08
CA MET A 315 45.13 -32.90 -2.08
C MET A 315 46.07 -33.78 -1.27
N THR A 316 45.64 -34.30 -0.11
CA THR A 316 46.44 -35.24 0.69
C THR A 316 46.64 -36.58 -0.01
N GLU A 317 45.62 -37.09 -0.71
CA GLU A 317 45.72 -38.32 -1.49
C GLU A 317 46.65 -38.16 -2.70
N ALA A 318 46.61 -37.01 -3.38
CA ALA A 318 47.54 -36.67 -4.46
C ALA A 318 48.98 -36.50 -3.95
N GLU A 319 49.19 -35.86 -2.80
CA GLU A 319 50.50 -35.72 -2.16
C GLU A 319 51.10 -37.07 -1.74
N GLN A 320 50.28 -38.01 -1.27
CA GLN A 320 50.72 -39.37 -0.93
C GLN A 320 51.14 -40.19 -2.16
N ILE A 321 50.47 -39.99 -3.30
CA ILE A 321 50.83 -40.61 -4.58
C ILE A 321 52.14 -39.99 -5.13
N ILE A 322 52.31 -38.67 -5.01
CA ILE A 322 53.53 -37.97 -5.46
C ILE A 322 54.73 -38.28 -4.57
N ALA A 323 54.52 -38.50 -3.27
CA ALA A 323 55.57 -38.87 -2.31
C ALA A 323 55.93 -40.37 -2.32
N GLY A 324 55.30 -41.19 -3.17
CA GLY A 324 55.61 -42.62 -3.30
C GLY A 324 55.29 -43.46 -2.06
N LEU A 325 54.31 -43.03 -1.25
CA LEU A 325 53.90 -43.73 -0.01
C LEU A 325 52.69 -44.66 -0.22
N ARG A 326 52.39 -45.01 -1.47
CA ARG A 326 51.57 -46.17 -1.87
C ARG A 326 52.18 -46.88 -3.05
#